data_AF-A0A8H5Z9Y1-F1
#
_entry.id   AF-A0A8H5Z9Y1-F1
#
_cell.length_a   1.000
_cell.length_b   1.000
_cell.length_c   1.000
_cell.angle_alpha   90.00
_cell.angle_beta   90.00
_cell.angle_gamma   90.00
#
_symmetry.space_group_name_H-M   'P 1'
#
loop_
_entity.id
_entity.type
_entity.pdbx_description
1 polymer ?
#
loop_
_entity_poly.entity_id
_entity_poly.type
_entity_poly.pdbx_seq_one_letter_code
_entity_poly.pdbx_strand_id
1 'polypeptide(L)'
;MELGMLDNGDGKEVLRTRLFEKYQHLVEDEVMTDEFLNMLTCLALAIVQAAAFINQNDIQLSDYIQLYRASKQQATQLLSEHFQDQGRYREMKNPIATTWYVSFDQITSRDKLAADYLSFMACIANNDIPDSILPGEGPQLEQTKAIGTLKAYAFVTERMFAGDKYEFQQAQTQRPKISFNVHPLVHLVMRGWLKSQSQWLKWVEKEIVPFGDHRTREMWTPYLPHAKYVMGVPEIFEQDAGLDLLERIGQCKMMLGRYRVAEEIHRQLLCRTVNVFSEEHPYITGYKNCLGVALFKQNRYGEAEAIFREVTVLREKTFGQDDGWTRNVKNNLATVLRLQDYFEVAEKIYRLMITLSEKDF
;
A
#
# COMPACT_ATOMS: atom_id res chain seq x y z
N MET A 1 19.18 9.24 -2.03
CA MET A 1 20.46 9.72 -1.50
C MET A 1 20.16 10.13 -0.07
N GLU A 2 20.67 9.39 0.93
CA GLU A 2 20.60 9.82 2.32
C GLU A 2 21.32 11.16 2.41
N LEU A 3 20.58 12.25 2.51
CA LEU A 3 21.18 13.55 2.74
C LEU A 3 21.59 13.59 4.22
N GLY A 4 22.85 13.23 4.45
CA GLY A 4 23.55 13.40 5.72
C GLY A 4 23.54 14.87 6.16
N MET A 5 23.96 15.12 7.40
CA MET A 5 24.15 16.49 7.88
C MET A 5 25.13 17.20 6.95
N LEU A 6 24.69 18.33 6.39
CA LEU A 6 25.52 19.20 5.58
C LEU A 6 26.37 20.08 6.49
N ASP A 7 27.50 20.57 5.99
CA ASP A 7 28.14 21.73 6.62
C ASP A 7 27.30 23.00 6.39
N ASN A 8 27.62 24.09 7.09
CA ASN A 8 26.86 25.34 6.96
C ASN A 8 27.00 25.96 5.57
N GLY A 9 28.11 25.76 4.88
CA GLY A 9 28.33 26.29 3.53
C GLY A 9 27.44 25.62 2.50
N ASP A 10 27.45 24.28 2.49
CA ASP A 10 26.58 23.44 1.67
C ASP A 10 25.11 23.66 2.02
N GLY A 11 24.78 23.79 3.32
CA GLY A 11 23.43 24.11 3.79
C GLY A 11 22.92 25.45 3.27
N LYS A 12 23.79 26.47 3.26
CA LYS A 12 23.50 27.80 2.72
C LYS A 12 23.24 27.77 1.22
N GLU A 13 24.03 26.99 0.47
CA GLU A 13 23.83 26.83 -0.98
C GLU A 13 22.54 26.09 -1.31
N VAL A 14 22.22 25.03 -0.55
CA VAL A 14 20.93 24.33 -0.68
C VAL A 14 19.75 25.28 -0.38
N LEU A 15 19.86 26.13 0.64
CA LEU A 15 18.84 27.12 0.94
C LEU A 15 18.69 28.15 -0.19
N ARG A 16 19.81 28.70 -0.68
CA ARG A 16 19.84 29.71 -1.75
C ARG A 16 19.20 29.21 -3.04
N THR A 17 19.54 27.98 -3.44
CA THR A 17 19.03 27.36 -4.68
C THR A 17 17.55 26.99 -4.60
N ARG A 18 16.99 26.83 -3.40
CA ARG A 18 15.60 26.43 -3.19
C ARG A 18 14.65 27.60 -2.92
N LEU A 19 15.16 28.74 -2.44
CA LEU A 19 14.38 29.97 -2.31
C LEU A 19 14.11 30.61 -3.68
N PHE A 20 12.96 31.26 -3.83
CA PHE A 20 12.69 32.10 -5.00
C PHE A 20 13.69 33.25 -5.08
N GLU A 21 13.99 33.72 -6.30
CA GLU A 21 14.98 34.79 -6.55
C GLU A 21 14.78 36.01 -5.65
N LYS A 22 13.52 36.40 -5.41
CA LYS A 22 13.17 37.52 -4.54
C LYS A 22 13.62 37.37 -3.08
N TYR A 23 13.89 36.15 -2.59
CA TYR A 23 14.35 35.88 -1.22
C TYR A 23 15.81 35.48 -1.12
N GLN A 24 16.54 35.37 -2.23
CA GLN A 24 17.95 34.97 -2.19
C GLN A 24 18.81 35.99 -1.41
N HIS A 25 18.39 37.26 -1.36
CA HIS A 25 19.03 38.29 -0.53
C HIS A 25 18.92 38.01 0.98
N LEU A 26 17.91 37.25 1.43
CA LEU A 26 17.76 36.88 2.84
C LEU A 26 18.90 35.96 3.31
N VAL A 27 19.57 35.27 2.37
CA VAL A 27 20.70 34.38 2.63
C VAL A 27 22.01 35.18 2.83
N GLU A 28 21.99 36.49 2.61
CA GLU A 28 23.17 37.37 2.80
C GLU A 28 23.37 37.77 4.26
N ASP A 29 22.31 37.73 5.09
CA ASP A 29 22.44 37.87 6.54
C ASP A 29 23.02 36.57 7.13
N GLU A 30 24.32 36.56 7.41
CA GLU A 30 25.02 35.41 7.95
C GLU A 30 24.49 34.97 9.31
N VAL A 31 24.14 35.92 10.19
CA VAL A 31 23.70 35.61 11.55
C VAL A 31 22.35 34.90 11.52
N MET A 32 21.40 35.45 10.76
CA MET A 32 20.06 34.85 10.63
C MET A 32 20.09 33.53 9.85
N THR A 33 20.92 33.45 8.81
CA THR A 33 21.08 32.22 8.02
C THR A 33 21.69 31.11 8.86
N ASP A 34 22.74 31.39 9.64
CA ASP A 34 23.36 30.40 10.51
C ASP A 34 22.40 29.97 11.63
N GLU A 35 21.63 30.88 12.22
CA GLU A 35 20.59 30.54 13.21
C GLU A 35 19.55 29.57 12.60
N PHE A 36 19.08 29.86 11.40
CA PHE A 36 18.12 29.03 10.66
C PHE A 36 18.69 27.63 10.35
N LEU A 37 19.90 27.55 9.81
CA LEU A 37 20.54 26.28 9.43
C LEU A 37 20.86 25.42 10.66
N ASN A 38 21.37 26.03 11.74
CA ASN A 38 21.63 25.36 13.00
C ASN A 38 20.34 24.81 13.62
N MET A 39 19.23 25.57 13.55
CA MET A 39 17.91 25.13 14.03
C MET A 39 17.39 23.90 13.27
N LEU A 40 17.71 23.78 11.99
CA LEU A 40 17.41 22.61 11.16
C LEU A 40 18.47 21.52 11.21
N THR A 41 19.51 21.68 12.04
CA THR A 41 20.67 20.77 12.16
C THR A 41 21.33 20.46 10.81
N CYS A 42 21.28 21.41 9.88
CA CYS A 42 21.79 21.31 8.52
C CYS A 42 21.32 20.06 7.76
N LEU A 43 20.10 19.60 8.04
CA LEU A 43 19.49 18.48 7.33
C LEU A 43 18.90 18.98 6.03
N ALA A 44 19.45 18.54 4.90
CA ALA A 44 19.02 19.00 3.59
C ALA A 44 17.50 18.85 3.36
N LEU A 45 16.90 17.74 3.83
CA LEU A 45 15.44 17.55 3.72
C LEU A 45 14.65 18.60 4.51
N ALA A 46 15.08 18.92 5.73
CA ALA A 46 14.43 19.95 6.54
C ALA A 46 14.62 21.35 5.92
N ILE A 47 15.80 21.64 5.38
CA ILE A 47 16.08 22.91 4.68
C ILE A 47 15.17 23.05 3.46
N VAL A 48 15.05 22.00 2.63
CA VAL A 48 14.20 22.03 1.42
C VAL A 48 12.73 22.21 1.80
N GLN A 49 12.23 21.50 2.81
CA GLN A 49 10.86 21.65 3.29
C GLN A 49 10.58 23.05 3.84
N ALA A 50 11.52 23.60 4.63
CA ALA A 50 11.39 24.95 5.18
C ALA A 50 11.44 26.02 4.08
N ALA A 51 12.35 25.90 3.12
CA ALA A 51 12.42 26.79 1.96
C ALA A 51 11.13 26.75 1.12
N ALA A 52 10.56 25.56 0.92
CA ALA A 52 9.27 25.41 0.25
C ALA A 52 8.14 26.12 0.99
N PHE A 53 8.09 25.99 2.32
CA PHE A 53 7.13 26.71 3.15
C PHE A 53 7.27 28.23 3.03
N ILE A 54 8.51 28.74 3.11
CA ILE A 54 8.82 30.17 2.99
C ILE A 54 8.31 30.70 1.64
N ASN A 55 8.66 30.01 0.54
CA ASN A 55 8.25 30.38 -0.81
C ASN A 55 6.73 30.41 -0.99
N GLN A 56 6.00 29.45 -0.40
CA GLN A 56 4.54 29.36 -0.55
C GLN A 56 3.75 30.34 0.30
N ASN A 57 4.36 30.90 1.36
CA ASN A 57 3.68 31.82 2.28
C ASN A 57 4.14 33.26 2.16
N ASP A 58 5.18 33.54 1.38
CA ASP A 58 5.76 34.87 1.23
C ASP A 58 6.17 35.48 2.59
N ILE A 59 6.93 34.71 3.37
CA ILE A 59 7.41 35.09 4.71
C ILE A 59 8.93 35.20 4.77
N GLN A 60 9.49 35.80 5.81
CA GLN A 60 10.93 35.86 6.01
C GLN A 60 11.47 34.66 6.82
N LEU A 61 12.80 34.50 6.84
CA LEU A 61 13.48 33.48 7.66
C LEU A 61 13.16 33.65 9.15
N SER A 62 13.10 34.89 9.64
CA SER A 62 12.75 35.23 11.03
C SER A 62 11.35 34.75 11.40
N ASP A 63 10.36 34.97 10.53
CA ASP A 63 8.98 34.56 10.75
C ASP A 63 8.88 33.03 10.80
N TYR A 64 9.59 32.34 9.91
CA TYR A 64 9.67 30.88 9.92
C TYR A 64 10.32 30.35 11.21
N ILE A 65 11.41 30.97 11.69
CA ILE A 65 12.06 30.58 12.94
C ILE A 65 11.07 30.68 14.12
N GLN A 66 10.25 31.73 14.17
CA GLN A 66 9.24 31.90 15.21
C GLN A 66 8.17 30.81 15.14
N LEU A 67 7.62 30.54 13.94
CA LEU A 67 6.64 29.48 13.74
C LEU A 67 7.20 28.11 14.14
N TYR A 68 8.41 27.79 13.70
CA TYR A 68 9.08 26.54 14.03
C TYR A 68 9.25 26.37 15.54
N ARG A 69 9.70 27.43 16.25
CA ARG A 69 9.83 27.41 17.72
C ARG A 69 8.49 27.18 18.41
N ALA A 70 7.44 27.83 17.92
CA ALA A 70 6.08 27.69 18.47
C ALA A 70 5.51 26.28 18.26
N SER A 71 5.84 25.61 17.14
CA SER A 71 5.35 24.27 16.80
C SER A 71 6.21 23.12 17.33
N LYS A 72 7.42 23.40 17.82
CA LYS A 72 8.38 22.39 18.28
C LYS A 72 7.82 21.50 19.39
N GLN A 73 7.05 22.07 20.31
CA GLN A 73 6.49 21.32 21.44
C GLN A 73 5.45 20.30 20.98
N GLN A 74 4.55 20.71 20.07
CA GLN A 74 3.51 19.86 19.47
C GLN A 74 4.15 18.73 18.65
N ALA A 75 5.17 19.05 17.83
CA ALA A 75 5.91 18.05 17.08
C ALA A 75 6.64 17.05 18.01
N THR A 76 7.20 17.53 19.12
CA THR A 76 7.87 16.66 20.11
C THR A 76 6.87 15.77 20.85
N GLN A 77 5.70 16.29 21.21
CA GLN A 77 4.64 15.51 21.86
C GLN A 77 4.17 14.37 20.94
N LEU A 78 3.89 14.69 19.68
CA LEU A 78 3.53 13.73 18.63
C LEU A 78 4.54 12.58 18.52
N LEU A 79 5.83 12.92 18.55
CA LEU A 79 6.95 11.97 18.49
C LEU A 79 7.16 11.17 19.79
N SER A 80 6.73 11.67 20.94
CA SER A 80 6.99 11.03 22.23
C SER A 80 5.94 9.97 22.61
N GLU A 81 4.68 10.19 22.22
CA GLU A 81 3.56 9.33 22.63
C GLU A 81 3.47 8.04 21.80
N HIS A 82 3.78 8.10 20.50
CA HIS A 82 3.45 7.02 19.55
C HIS A 82 4.66 6.23 19.01
N PHE A 83 5.88 6.52 19.51
CA PHE A 83 7.14 5.96 19.00
C PHE A 83 7.94 5.17 20.07
N GLN A 84 7.27 4.65 21.10
CA GLN A 84 7.92 3.92 22.20
C GLN A 84 8.71 2.67 21.74
N ASP A 85 8.30 2.05 20.63
CA ASP A 85 8.92 0.80 20.13
C ASP A 85 10.17 1.00 19.28
N GLN A 86 10.47 2.22 18.84
CA GLN A 86 11.61 2.48 17.97
C GLN A 86 12.64 3.39 18.64
N GLY A 87 13.30 2.86 19.67
CA GLY A 87 14.32 3.57 20.46
C GLY A 87 15.42 4.27 19.65
N ARG A 88 15.66 3.87 18.39
CA ARG A 88 16.61 4.54 17.47
C ARG A 88 16.14 5.91 16.95
N TYR A 89 14.83 6.17 16.88
CA TYR A 89 14.29 7.44 16.39
C TYR A 89 14.05 8.48 17.49
N ARG A 90 14.06 8.06 18.76
CA ARG A 90 13.94 8.95 19.93
C ARG A 90 15.08 9.98 19.99
N GLU A 91 16.25 9.60 19.47
CA GLU A 91 17.46 10.43 19.44
C GLU A 91 17.69 11.12 18.08
N MET A 92 17.09 10.63 16.99
CA MET A 92 17.30 11.17 15.64
C MET A 92 16.23 12.21 15.27
N LYS A 93 16.58 13.49 15.49
CA LYS A 93 16.23 14.64 14.63
C LYS A 93 14.78 15.16 14.73
N ASN A 94 14.53 15.89 15.84
CA ASN A 94 13.42 16.83 16.05
C ASN A 94 13.14 17.79 14.85
N PRO A 95 14.15 18.25 14.06
CA PRO A 95 13.88 19.26 13.03
C PRO A 95 13.05 18.82 11.84
N ILE A 96 13.26 17.61 11.31
CA ILE A 96 12.47 17.12 10.19
C ILE A 96 11.00 16.98 10.60
N ALA A 97 10.72 16.48 11.80
CA ALA A 97 9.36 16.35 12.29
C ALA A 97 8.69 17.71 12.56
N THR A 98 9.43 18.68 13.09
CA THR A 98 8.88 20.04 13.32
C THR A 98 8.61 20.76 12.01
N THR A 99 9.56 20.71 11.07
CA THR A 99 9.39 21.28 9.73
C THR A 99 8.27 20.58 8.95
N TRP A 100 8.16 19.25 9.08
CA TRP A 100 7.03 18.48 8.55
C TRP A 100 5.72 18.97 9.16
N TYR A 101 5.62 19.12 10.49
CA TYR A 101 4.39 19.54 11.17
C TYR A 101 3.92 20.91 10.67
N VAL A 102 4.82 21.89 10.63
CA VAL A 102 4.53 23.25 10.12
C VAL A 102 4.04 23.19 8.68
N SER A 103 4.71 22.40 7.83
CA SER A 103 4.35 22.30 6.40
C SER A 103 3.06 21.51 6.16
N PHE A 104 2.84 20.43 6.90
CA PHE A 104 1.69 19.56 6.73
C PHE A 104 0.40 20.18 7.26
N ASP A 105 0.46 20.95 8.34
CA ASP A 105 -0.67 21.73 8.85
C ASP A 105 -1.19 22.72 7.79
N GLN A 106 -0.27 23.37 7.07
CA GLN A 106 -0.60 24.23 5.95
C GLN A 106 -1.20 23.46 4.77
N ILE A 107 -0.61 22.32 4.37
CA ILE A 107 -1.14 21.49 3.27
C ILE A 107 -2.56 21.04 3.59
N THR A 108 -2.82 20.60 4.83
CA THR A 108 -4.16 20.18 5.26
C THR A 108 -5.20 21.29 5.10
N SER A 109 -4.79 22.55 5.29
CA SER A 109 -5.68 23.72 5.14
C SER A 109 -5.87 24.18 3.69
N ARG A 110 -4.88 24.00 2.80
CA ARG A 110 -4.88 24.57 1.45
C ARG A 110 -5.12 23.55 0.32
N ASP A 111 -4.65 22.32 0.49
CA ASP A 111 -4.70 21.25 -0.51
C ASP A 111 -5.05 19.93 0.17
N LYS A 112 -6.35 19.73 0.37
CA LYS A 112 -6.89 18.56 1.07
C LYS A 112 -6.56 17.26 0.34
N LEU A 113 -6.47 17.28 -1.00
CA LEU A 113 -6.14 16.10 -1.79
C LEU A 113 -4.66 15.72 -1.62
N ALA A 114 -3.75 16.68 -1.56
CA ALA A 114 -2.35 16.41 -1.22
C ALA A 114 -2.21 15.81 0.18
N ALA A 115 -2.94 16.33 1.17
CA ALA A 115 -2.97 15.76 2.51
C ALA A 115 -3.51 14.33 2.51
N ASP A 116 -4.59 14.06 1.78
CA ASP A 116 -5.18 12.74 1.61
C ASP A 116 -4.22 11.75 0.93
N TYR A 117 -3.49 12.16 -0.10
CA TYR A 117 -2.46 11.35 -0.75
C TYR A 117 -1.31 11.02 0.20
N LEU A 118 -0.76 12.00 0.92
CA LEU A 118 0.32 11.73 1.87
C LEU A 118 -0.15 10.83 3.02
N SER A 119 -1.41 10.99 3.45
CA SER A 119 -2.03 10.13 4.46
C SER A 119 -2.11 8.69 4.01
N PHE A 120 -2.56 8.46 2.77
CA PHE A 120 -2.61 7.12 2.21
C PHE A 120 -1.21 6.51 2.02
N MET A 121 -0.26 7.28 1.48
CA MET A 121 1.12 6.82 1.27
C MET A 121 1.80 6.42 2.59
N ALA A 122 1.43 7.05 3.71
CA ALA A 122 1.93 6.70 5.05
C ALA A 122 1.41 5.35 5.58
N CYS A 123 0.29 4.86 5.05
CA CYS A 123 -0.30 3.59 5.45
C CYS A 123 0.30 2.39 4.70
N ILE A 124 0.91 2.61 3.54
CA ILE A 124 1.49 1.56 2.69
C ILE A 124 3.02 1.57 2.72
N ALA A 125 3.67 0.64 1.99
CA ALA A 125 5.12 0.69 1.83
C ALA A 125 5.56 2.02 1.21
N ASN A 126 6.64 2.61 1.71
CA ASN A 126 7.04 3.98 1.43
C ASN A 126 7.83 4.17 0.12
N ASN A 127 8.04 3.09 -0.64
CA ASN A 127 8.81 3.08 -1.88
C ASN A 127 8.03 2.43 -3.02
N ASP A 128 8.34 2.87 -4.24
CA ASP A 128 7.79 2.38 -5.50
C ASP A 128 6.25 2.40 -5.56
N ILE A 129 5.62 3.39 -4.91
CA ILE A 129 4.17 3.58 -4.84
C ILE A 129 3.63 3.98 -6.22
N PRO A 130 2.82 3.15 -6.91
CA PRO A 130 2.29 3.50 -8.22
C PRO A 130 1.30 4.67 -8.15
N ASP A 131 1.27 5.54 -9.16
CA ASP A 131 0.29 6.63 -9.23
C ASP A 131 -1.16 6.13 -9.25
N SER A 132 -1.40 4.98 -9.87
CA SER A 132 -2.71 4.34 -9.99
C SER A 132 -3.27 3.76 -8.69
N ILE A 133 -2.47 3.65 -7.62
CA ILE A 133 -2.94 3.18 -6.31
C ILE A 133 -3.49 4.32 -5.43
N LEU A 134 -3.25 5.58 -5.82
CA LEU A 134 -3.61 6.72 -5.00
C LEU A 134 -5.13 6.94 -4.94
N PRO A 135 -5.69 7.21 -3.74
CA PRO A 135 -7.12 7.26 -3.56
C PRO A 135 -7.70 8.60 -3.99
N GLY A 136 -8.75 8.57 -4.81
CA GLY A 136 -9.51 9.77 -5.15
C GLY A 136 -9.85 9.83 -6.63
N GLU A 137 -11.14 9.73 -6.94
CA GLU A 137 -11.68 9.98 -8.27
C GLU A 137 -11.90 11.49 -8.40
N GLY A 138 -11.07 12.15 -9.20
CA GLY A 138 -11.15 13.59 -9.38
C GLY A 138 -10.54 13.99 -10.72
N PRO A 139 -10.75 15.24 -11.16
CA PRO A 139 -10.13 15.74 -12.38
C PRO A 139 -8.61 15.54 -12.32
N GLN A 140 -8.03 15.05 -13.42
CA GLN A 140 -6.58 14.82 -13.53
C GLN A 140 -5.74 16.06 -13.15
N LEU A 141 -6.30 17.26 -13.38
CA LEU A 141 -5.70 18.52 -12.99
C LEU A 141 -5.52 18.65 -11.46
N GLU A 142 -6.53 18.28 -10.68
CA GLU A 142 -6.47 18.33 -9.21
C GLU A 142 -5.47 17.31 -8.66
N GLN A 143 -5.48 16.09 -9.21
CA GLN A 143 -4.51 15.06 -8.86
C GLN A 143 -3.07 15.52 -9.15
N THR A 144 -2.86 16.15 -10.31
CA THR A 144 -1.55 16.70 -10.71
C THR A 144 -1.11 17.84 -9.80
N LYS A 145 -2.04 18.73 -9.42
CA LYS A 145 -1.76 19.81 -8.45
C LYS A 145 -1.38 19.25 -7.09
N ALA A 146 -2.13 18.27 -6.58
CA ALA A 146 -1.88 17.65 -5.29
C ALA A 146 -0.48 16.98 -5.23
N ILE A 147 -0.11 16.22 -6.26
CA ILE A 147 1.24 15.65 -6.38
C ILE A 147 2.29 16.76 -6.52
N GLY A 148 1.99 17.82 -7.27
CA GLY A 148 2.84 19.01 -7.39
C GLY A 148 3.12 19.65 -6.03
N THR A 149 2.10 19.81 -5.19
CA THR A 149 2.22 20.31 -3.81
C THR A 149 3.14 19.42 -2.98
N LEU A 150 2.91 18.09 -2.99
CA LEU A 150 3.75 17.15 -2.23
C LEU A 150 5.22 17.12 -2.70
N LYS A 151 5.45 17.29 -4.01
CA LYS A 151 6.80 17.41 -4.58
C LYS A 151 7.45 18.74 -4.21
N ALA A 152 6.69 19.84 -4.18
CA ALA A 152 7.21 21.16 -3.81
C ALA A 152 7.74 21.18 -2.38
N TYR A 153 7.05 20.53 -1.45
CA TYR A 153 7.52 20.33 -0.07
C TYR A 153 8.51 19.17 0.09
N ALA A 154 8.95 18.52 -0.99
CA ALA A 154 9.85 17.36 -0.95
C ALA A 154 9.37 16.22 -0.03
N PHE A 155 8.05 16.07 0.17
CA PHE A 155 7.47 14.93 0.88
C PHE A 155 7.48 13.67 0.02
N VAL A 156 7.36 13.86 -1.30
CA VAL A 156 7.34 12.78 -2.28
C VAL A 156 8.39 13.04 -3.35
N THR A 157 9.09 11.98 -3.74
CA THR A 157 9.95 11.97 -4.93
C THR A 157 9.33 11.11 -6.02
N GLU A 158 9.36 11.60 -7.26
CA GLU A 158 8.82 10.91 -8.42
C GLU A 158 9.94 10.12 -9.13
N ARG A 159 9.65 8.89 -9.51
CA ARG A 159 10.51 8.02 -10.29
C ARG A 159 9.75 7.54 -11.52
N MET A 160 10.28 7.86 -12.69
CA MET A 160 9.77 7.36 -13.96
C MET A 160 10.41 6.01 -14.26
N PHE A 161 9.60 5.00 -14.56
CA PHE A 161 10.10 3.79 -15.20
C PHE A 161 10.28 4.10 -16.69
N ALA A 162 11.53 4.26 -17.13
CA ALA A 162 11.86 4.00 -18.52
C ALA A 162 11.67 2.49 -18.71
N GLY A 163 10.59 2.08 -19.38
CA GLY A 163 10.35 0.67 -19.68
C GLY A 163 11.60 0.05 -20.33
N ASP A 164 11.84 -1.23 -20.05
CA ASP A 164 12.91 -1.97 -20.72
C ASP A 164 12.81 -1.74 -22.23
N LYS A 165 13.93 -1.39 -22.86
CA LYS A 165 14.02 -1.00 -24.28
C LYS A 165 13.46 -2.04 -25.27
N TYR A 166 13.02 -3.20 -24.80
CA TYR A 166 12.48 -4.31 -25.58
C TYR A 166 10.94 -4.34 -25.68
N GLU A 167 10.19 -3.49 -24.96
CA GLU A 167 8.71 -3.40 -25.10
C GLU A 167 8.24 -2.40 -26.16
N PHE A 168 9.16 -1.76 -26.89
CA PHE A 168 8.86 -0.66 -27.83
C PHE A 168 8.11 -1.05 -29.12
N GLN A 169 7.71 -2.31 -29.31
CA GLN A 169 7.03 -2.72 -30.54
C GLN A 169 5.50 -2.85 -30.44
N GLN A 170 4.85 -2.70 -29.27
CA GLN A 170 3.38 -2.83 -29.21
C GLN A 170 2.60 -1.81 -28.35
N ALA A 171 3.21 -0.82 -27.70
CA ALA A 171 2.47 0.11 -26.85
C ALA A 171 2.52 1.56 -27.35
N GLN A 172 1.76 1.90 -28.39
CA GLN A 172 1.58 3.30 -28.84
C GLN A 172 0.67 4.14 -27.93
N THR A 173 0.21 3.62 -26.78
CA THR A 173 -0.80 4.28 -25.94
C THR A 173 -0.58 4.17 -24.42
N GLN A 174 0.55 3.62 -23.96
CA GLN A 174 0.79 3.49 -22.52
C GLN A 174 1.39 4.78 -21.94
N ARG A 175 0.63 5.40 -21.03
CA ARG A 175 1.11 6.48 -20.16
C ARG A 175 2.37 5.98 -19.43
N PRO A 176 3.42 6.82 -19.27
CA PRO A 176 4.60 6.42 -18.52
C PRO A 176 4.20 5.93 -17.12
N LYS A 177 4.72 4.75 -16.71
CA LYS A 177 4.50 4.20 -15.37
C LYS A 177 5.27 5.08 -14.37
N ILE A 178 4.53 5.86 -13.58
CA ILE A 178 5.08 6.76 -12.55
C ILE A 178 4.98 6.07 -11.20
N SER A 179 6.05 6.15 -10.42
CA SER A 179 6.09 5.66 -9.04
C SER A 179 6.62 6.73 -8.11
N PHE A 180 6.20 6.66 -6.85
CA PHE A 180 6.50 7.64 -5.82
C PHE A 180 7.23 7.00 -4.64
N ASN A 181 8.19 7.74 -4.08
CA ASN A 181 8.82 7.38 -2.81
C ASN A 181 8.57 8.47 -1.78
N VAL A 182 8.19 8.06 -0.57
CA VAL A 182 8.11 8.91 0.62
C VAL A 182 9.34 8.67 1.47
N HIS A 183 9.99 9.75 1.89
CA HIS A 183 11.16 9.66 2.77
C HIS A 183 10.80 8.91 4.07
N PRO A 184 11.62 7.95 4.56
CA PRO A 184 11.28 7.12 5.73
C PRO A 184 10.88 7.92 6.97
N LEU A 185 11.54 9.05 7.25
CA LEU A 185 11.17 9.93 8.36
C LEU A 185 9.81 10.62 8.16
N VAL A 186 9.51 11.10 6.94
CA VAL A 186 8.21 11.71 6.64
C VAL A 186 7.10 10.68 6.76
N HIS A 187 7.34 9.47 6.24
CA HIS A 187 6.44 8.32 6.35
C HIS A 187 6.15 7.96 7.82
N LEU A 188 7.21 7.89 8.64
CA LEU A 188 7.14 7.58 10.06
C LEU A 188 6.36 8.65 10.85
N VAL A 189 6.70 9.93 10.67
CA VAL A 189 6.04 11.06 11.35
C VAL A 189 4.56 11.13 10.96
N MET A 190 4.25 11.02 9.66
CA MET A 190 2.87 11.04 9.17
C MET A 190 2.04 9.90 9.74
N ARG A 191 2.61 8.69 9.83
CA ARG A 191 1.95 7.55 10.47
C ARG A 191 1.65 7.79 11.95
N GLY A 192 2.61 8.32 12.70
CA GLY A 192 2.39 8.69 14.10
C GLY A 192 1.28 9.75 14.25
N TRP A 193 1.26 10.73 13.36
CA TRP A 193 0.21 11.75 13.31
C TRP A 193 -1.17 11.15 13.06
N LEU A 194 -1.33 10.31 12.04
CA LEU A 194 -2.61 9.66 11.73
C LEU A 194 -3.15 8.81 12.88
N LYS A 195 -2.26 8.15 13.63
CA LYS A 195 -2.64 7.41 14.84
C LYS A 195 -3.13 8.33 15.94
N SER A 196 -2.43 9.45 16.19
CA SER A 196 -2.84 10.43 17.21
C SER A 196 -4.21 11.07 16.92
N GLN A 197 -4.57 11.19 15.63
CA GLN A 197 -5.84 11.74 15.17
C GLN A 197 -6.94 10.67 15.00
N SER A 198 -6.66 9.40 15.33
CA SER A 198 -7.57 8.26 15.07
C SER A 198 -8.00 8.12 13.61
N GLN A 199 -7.21 8.63 12.66
CA GLN A 199 -7.48 8.56 11.22
C GLN A 199 -6.76 7.40 10.53
N TRP A 200 -5.88 6.69 11.24
CA TRP A 200 -5.08 5.60 10.69
C TRP A 200 -5.93 4.51 10.01
N LEU A 201 -6.96 4.00 10.69
CA LEU A 201 -7.79 2.90 10.19
C LEU A 201 -8.54 3.29 8.91
N LYS A 202 -9.04 4.53 8.81
CA LYS A 202 -9.72 5.07 7.62
C LYS A 202 -8.92 4.88 6.33
N TRP A 203 -7.59 5.02 6.40
CA TRP A 203 -6.72 4.94 5.22
C TRP A 203 -6.27 3.52 4.93
N VAL A 204 -6.14 2.72 5.97
CA VAL A 204 -5.74 1.32 5.94
C VAL A 204 -6.82 0.41 5.37
N GLU A 205 -8.09 0.67 5.70
CA GLU A 205 -9.23 -0.11 5.23
C GLU A 205 -9.52 0.08 3.74
N LYS A 206 -8.90 1.08 3.10
CA LYS A 206 -9.04 1.28 1.66
C LYS A 206 -8.47 0.10 0.92
N GLU A 207 -9.20 -0.34 -0.10
CA GLU A 207 -8.82 -1.46 -0.94
C GLU A 207 -7.49 -1.20 -1.68
N ILE A 208 -6.42 -1.86 -1.24
CA ILE A 208 -5.07 -1.69 -1.79
C ILE A 208 -4.87 -2.55 -3.05
N VAL A 209 -5.45 -3.74 -3.06
CA VAL A 209 -5.28 -4.75 -4.12
C VAL A 209 -6.64 -5.31 -4.57
N PRO A 210 -6.85 -5.51 -5.88
CA PRO A 210 -8.02 -6.22 -6.38
C PRO A 210 -7.93 -7.71 -6.05
N PHE A 211 -8.99 -8.47 -6.36
CA PHE A 211 -8.99 -9.94 -6.30
C PHE A 211 -8.08 -10.60 -7.36
N GLY A 212 -7.39 -9.81 -8.18
CA GLY A 212 -6.45 -10.27 -9.19
C GLY A 212 -7.15 -10.80 -10.44
N ASP A 213 -6.74 -10.30 -11.60
CA ASP A 213 -7.17 -10.82 -12.89
C ASP A 213 -6.00 -10.84 -13.89
N HIS A 214 -6.13 -11.65 -14.95
CA HIS A 214 -5.07 -11.78 -15.96
C HIS A 214 -4.91 -10.54 -16.84
N ARG A 215 -5.98 -9.77 -17.08
CA ARG A 215 -6.01 -8.64 -18.01
C ARG A 215 -5.30 -7.41 -17.44
N THR A 216 -5.50 -7.14 -16.15
CA THR A 216 -4.91 -6.00 -15.44
C THR A 216 -3.72 -6.40 -14.57
N ARG A 217 -3.17 -7.62 -14.79
CA ARG A 217 -2.05 -8.19 -14.03
C ARG A 217 -0.89 -7.22 -13.81
N GLU A 218 -0.49 -6.53 -14.86
CA GLU A 218 0.61 -5.56 -14.78
C GLU A 218 0.31 -4.34 -13.90
N MET A 219 -0.97 -3.97 -13.78
CA MET A 219 -1.41 -2.81 -12.99
C MET A 219 -1.41 -3.12 -11.50
N TRP A 220 -1.96 -4.28 -11.08
CA TRP A 220 -2.06 -4.61 -9.67
C TRP A 220 -0.85 -5.36 -9.10
N THR A 221 0.02 -5.94 -9.93
CA THR A 221 1.25 -6.61 -9.41
C THR A 221 2.11 -5.67 -8.56
N PRO A 222 2.35 -4.40 -8.95
CA PRO A 222 3.02 -3.40 -8.12
C PRO A 222 2.33 -3.08 -6.79
N TYR A 223 1.04 -3.41 -6.61
CA TYR A 223 0.32 -3.11 -5.37
C TYR A 223 0.61 -4.14 -4.26
N LEU A 224 1.12 -5.33 -4.62
CA LEU A 224 1.32 -6.43 -3.67
C LEU A 224 2.33 -6.16 -2.55
N PRO A 225 3.48 -5.48 -2.77
CA PRO A 225 4.37 -5.08 -1.69
C PRO A 225 3.69 -4.17 -0.68
N HIS A 226 2.83 -3.25 -1.15
CA HIS A 226 2.04 -2.35 -0.29
C HIS A 226 1.00 -3.12 0.53
N ALA A 227 0.23 -4.01 -0.09
CA ALA A 227 -0.72 -4.86 0.61
C ALA A 227 -0.04 -5.75 1.67
N LYS A 228 1.12 -6.31 1.36
CA LYS A 228 1.92 -7.09 2.32
C LYS A 228 2.42 -6.23 3.48
N TYR A 229 2.85 -4.99 3.20
CA TYR A 229 3.26 -4.05 4.24
C TYR A 229 2.11 -3.77 5.22
N VAL A 230 0.90 -3.53 4.70
CA VAL A 230 -0.30 -3.31 5.50
C VAL A 230 -0.68 -4.54 6.31
N MET A 231 -0.62 -5.74 5.73
CA MET A 231 -0.82 -7.00 6.47
C MET A 231 0.20 -7.24 7.60
N GLY A 232 1.37 -6.59 7.56
CA GLY A 232 2.38 -6.67 8.60
C GLY A 232 2.08 -5.79 9.83
N VAL A 233 1.02 -4.99 9.79
CA VAL A 233 0.60 -4.12 10.90
C VAL A 233 -0.35 -4.92 11.82
N PRO A 234 0.02 -5.17 13.09
CA PRO A 234 -0.75 -6.03 14.00
C PRO A 234 -2.20 -5.60 14.16
N GLU A 235 -2.45 -4.29 14.25
CA GLU A 235 -3.79 -3.72 14.44
C GLU A 235 -4.76 -4.08 13.31
N ILE A 236 -4.23 -4.32 12.10
CA ILE A 236 -5.00 -4.69 10.90
C ILE A 236 -5.11 -6.20 10.84
N PHE A 237 -4.00 -6.87 11.13
CA PHE A 237 -3.94 -8.32 11.11
C PHE A 237 -5.02 -8.90 12.01
N GLU A 238 -5.34 -8.31 13.16
CA GLU A 238 -6.34 -8.84 14.09
C GLU A 238 -7.81 -8.53 13.72
N GLN A 239 -8.05 -7.63 12.77
CA GLN A 239 -9.39 -7.18 12.36
C GLN A 239 -9.93 -7.95 11.14
N ASP A 240 -11.23 -7.83 10.87
CA ASP A 240 -11.91 -8.42 9.70
C ASP A 240 -11.34 -7.89 8.38
N ALA A 241 -10.97 -6.60 8.32
CA ALA A 241 -10.30 -6.01 7.16
C ALA A 241 -8.98 -6.73 6.78
N GLY A 242 -8.30 -7.32 7.77
CA GLY A 242 -7.12 -8.13 7.56
C GLY A 242 -7.42 -9.47 6.88
N LEU A 243 -8.60 -10.06 7.09
CA LEU A 243 -9.01 -11.29 6.42
C LEU A 243 -9.26 -11.03 4.93
N ASP A 244 -10.00 -9.99 4.60
CA ASP A 244 -10.30 -9.61 3.21
C ASP A 244 -9.02 -9.29 2.42
N LEU A 245 -8.09 -8.53 3.02
CA LEU A 245 -6.82 -8.21 2.39
C LEU A 245 -5.95 -9.46 2.19
N LEU A 246 -5.94 -10.36 3.17
CA LEU A 246 -5.21 -11.63 3.09
C LEU A 246 -5.78 -12.52 1.98
N GLU A 247 -7.11 -12.59 1.84
CA GLU A 247 -7.79 -13.29 0.75
C GLU A 247 -7.38 -12.75 -0.63
N ARG A 248 -7.43 -11.43 -0.81
CA ARG A 248 -7.05 -10.77 -2.08
C ARG A 248 -5.60 -11.03 -2.44
N ILE A 249 -4.69 -10.98 -1.47
CA ILE A 249 -3.29 -11.35 -1.67
C ILE A 249 -3.19 -12.83 -2.09
N GLY A 250 -3.93 -13.74 -1.43
CA GLY A 250 -3.99 -15.16 -1.78
C GLY A 250 -4.40 -15.39 -3.23
N GLN A 251 -5.48 -14.75 -3.68
CA GLN A 251 -5.95 -14.82 -5.06
C GLN A 251 -4.92 -14.26 -6.04
N CYS A 252 -4.33 -13.10 -5.75
CA CYS A 252 -3.25 -12.55 -6.58
C CYS A 252 -2.06 -13.54 -6.68
N LYS A 253 -1.70 -14.26 -5.60
CA LYS A 253 -0.64 -15.28 -5.65
C LYS A 253 -1.04 -16.48 -6.52
N MET A 254 -2.32 -16.90 -6.51
CA MET A 254 -2.84 -17.90 -7.44
C MET A 254 -2.67 -17.45 -8.90
N MET A 255 -3.06 -16.22 -9.21
CA MET A 255 -2.98 -15.65 -10.56
C MET A 255 -1.53 -15.46 -11.06
N LEU A 256 -0.60 -15.19 -10.14
CA LEU A 256 0.83 -15.13 -10.45
C LEU A 256 1.52 -16.50 -10.56
N GLY A 257 0.79 -17.61 -10.36
CA GLY A 257 1.35 -18.96 -10.36
C GLY A 257 2.20 -19.28 -9.13
N ARG A 258 2.11 -18.47 -8.06
CA ARG A 258 2.86 -18.66 -6.80
C ARG A 258 2.08 -19.56 -5.85
N TYR A 259 1.76 -20.78 -6.31
CA TYR A 259 0.81 -21.68 -5.65
C TYR A 259 1.19 -22.08 -4.22
N ARG A 260 2.49 -22.27 -3.94
CA ARG A 260 2.96 -22.58 -2.57
C ARG A 260 2.68 -21.45 -1.58
N VAL A 261 2.79 -20.19 -2.01
CA VAL A 261 2.48 -19.03 -1.16
C VAL A 261 0.98 -18.87 -1.00
N ALA A 262 0.21 -19.12 -2.06
CA ALA A 262 -1.25 -19.10 -1.99
C ALA A 262 -1.81 -20.20 -1.06
N GLU A 263 -1.23 -21.40 -1.08
CA GLU A 263 -1.57 -22.47 -0.14
C GLU A 263 -1.41 -22.01 1.31
N GLU A 264 -0.25 -21.46 1.65
CA GLU A 264 0.03 -20.97 3.00
C GLU A 264 -1.00 -19.91 3.45
N ILE A 265 -1.30 -18.97 2.56
CA ILE A 265 -2.30 -17.93 2.80
C ILE A 265 -3.70 -18.52 3.04
N HIS A 266 -4.15 -19.46 2.20
CA HIS A 266 -5.49 -20.06 2.38
C HIS A 266 -5.58 -20.96 3.62
N ARG A 267 -4.48 -21.60 4.04
CA ARG A 267 -4.42 -22.30 5.34
C ARG A 267 -4.53 -21.32 6.51
N GLN A 268 -3.83 -20.18 6.43
CA GLN A 268 -3.93 -19.13 7.44
C GLN A 268 -5.35 -18.56 7.53
N LEU A 269 -6.01 -18.29 6.40
CA LEU A 269 -7.41 -17.85 6.36
C LEU A 269 -8.32 -18.85 7.08
N LEU A 270 -8.24 -20.14 6.71
CA LEU A 270 -9.04 -21.20 7.35
C LEU A 270 -8.81 -21.27 8.87
N CYS A 271 -7.55 -21.21 9.30
CA CYS A 271 -7.19 -21.23 10.72
C CYS A 271 -7.79 -20.05 11.50
N ARG A 272 -7.83 -18.86 10.89
CA ARG A 272 -8.39 -17.67 11.52
C ARG A 272 -9.91 -17.68 11.59
N THR A 273 -10.55 -18.33 10.63
CA THR A 273 -12.01 -18.36 10.51
C THR A 273 -12.69 -19.55 11.20
N VAL A 274 -11.92 -20.51 11.72
CA VAL A 274 -12.44 -21.80 12.23
C VAL A 274 -13.44 -21.68 13.39
N ASN A 275 -13.33 -20.63 14.20
CA ASN A 275 -14.23 -20.36 15.33
C ASN A 275 -15.22 -19.22 15.07
N VAL A 276 -15.18 -18.62 13.87
CA VAL A 276 -15.99 -17.46 13.51
C VAL A 276 -17.13 -17.86 12.58
N PHE A 277 -16.85 -18.73 11.61
CA PHE A 277 -17.82 -19.18 10.62
C PHE A 277 -18.04 -20.70 10.73
N SER A 278 -19.26 -21.15 10.44
CA SER A 278 -19.54 -22.58 10.31
C SER A 278 -18.81 -23.17 9.09
N GLU A 279 -18.57 -24.48 9.10
CA GLU A 279 -17.88 -25.17 7.98
C GLU A 279 -18.61 -25.04 6.63
N GLU A 280 -19.94 -24.85 6.69
CA GLU A 280 -20.84 -24.67 5.54
C GLU A 280 -20.81 -23.23 5.00
N HIS A 281 -20.18 -22.30 5.71
CA HIS A 281 -20.13 -20.90 5.33
C HIS A 281 -19.45 -20.71 3.95
N PRO A 282 -19.99 -19.84 3.07
CA PRO A 282 -19.42 -19.62 1.73
C PRO A 282 -17.93 -19.25 1.73
N TYR A 283 -17.46 -18.47 2.71
CA TYR A 283 -16.04 -18.15 2.84
C TYR A 283 -15.17 -19.37 3.14
N ILE A 284 -15.57 -20.24 4.08
CA ILE A 284 -14.81 -21.45 4.43
C ILE A 284 -14.72 -22.38 3.23
N THR A 285 -15.86 -22.64 2.58
CA THR A 285 -15.89 -23.47 1.37
C THR A 285 -15.07 -22.85 0.24
N GLY A 286 -15.13 -21.52 0.07
CA GLY A 286 -14.28 -20.72 -0.82
C GLY A 286 -12.79 -20.94 -0.60
N TYR A 287 -12.31 -20.76 0.63
CA TYR A 287 -10.91 -20.92 1.01
C TYR A 287 -10.43 -22.36 0.84
N LYS A 288 -11.25 -23.35 1.22
CA LYS A 288 -10.96 -24.77 0.96
C LYS A 288 -10.83 -25.05 -0.53
N ASN A 289 -11.75 -24.55 -1.37
CA ASN A 289 -11.63 -24.74 -2.82
C ASN A 289 -10.34 -24.11 -3.37
N CYS A 290 -10.00 -22.88 -2.98
CA CYS A 290 -8.75 -22.25 -3.41
C CYS A 290 -7.50 -23.02 -2.94
N LEU A 291 -7.51 -23.56 -1.72
CA LEU A 291 -6.47 -24.44 -1.19
C LEU A 291 -6.36 -25.73 -2.03
N GLY A 292 -7.49 -26.37 -2.37
CA GLY A 292 -7.52 -27.54 -3.25
C GLY A 292 -6.93 -27.24 -4.63
N VAL A 293 -7.26 -26.09 -5.22
CA VAL A 293 -6.68 -25.66 -6.51
C VAL A 293 -5.17 -25.40 -6.37
N ALA A 294 -4.72 -24.77 -5.29
CA ALA A 294 -3.30 -24.52 -5.05
C ALA A 294 -2.50 -25.83 -4.92
N LEU A 295 -3.06 -26.84 -4.25
CA LEU A 295 -2.47 -28.18 -4.12
C LEU A 295 -2.45 -28.93 -5.45
N PHE A 296 -3.55 -28.87 -6.21
CA PHE A 296 -3.65 -29.44 -7.55
C PHE A 296 -2.57 -28.88 -8.49
N LYS A 297 -2.38 -27.55 -8.48
CA LYS A 297 -1.34 -26.88 -9.30
C LYS A 297 0.09 -27.20 -8.85
N GLN A 298 0.26 -27.75 -7.65
CA GLN A 298 1.52 -28.30 -7.14
C GLN A 298 1.64 -29.82 -7.35
N ASN A 299 0.73 -30.43 -8.12
CA ASN A 299 0.66 -31.87 -8.39
C ASN A 299 0.40 -32.75 -7.14
N ARG A 300 -0.11 -32.17 -6.05
CA ARG A 300 -0.49 -32.89 -4.83
C ARG A 300 -1.94 -33.37 -4.93
N TYR A 301 -2.18 -34.28 -5.87
CA TYR A 301 -3.53 -34.68 -6.28
C TYR A 301 -4.35 -35.35 -5.16
N GLY A 302 -3.75 -36.23 -4.36
CA GLY A 302 -4.49 -36.89 -3.26
C GLY A 302 -5.01 -35.92 -2.20
N GLU A 303 -4.23 -34.89 -1.86
CA GLU A 303 -4.66 -33.86 -0.90
C GLU A 303 -5.72 -32.93 -1.51
N ALA A 304 -5.56 -32.56 -2.79
CA ALA A 304 -6.57 -31.78 -3.51
C ALA A 304 -7.90 -32.54 -3.61
N GLU A 305 -7.86 -33.84 -3.90
CA GLU A 305 -9.04 -34.71 -3.97
C GLU A 305 -9.80 -34.70 -2.65
N ALA A 306 -9.11 -34.92 -1.53
CA ALA A 306 -9.71 -34.95 -0.19
C ALA A 306 -10.47 -33.65 0.09
N ILE A 307 -9.85 -32.50 -0.20
CA ILE A 307 -10.46 -31.19 -0.03
C ILE A 307 -11.67 -30.99 -0.97
N PHE A 308 -11.56 -31.32 -2.25
CA PHE A 308 -12.67 -31.13 -3.18
C PHE A 308 -13.86 -32.04 -2.85
N ARG A 309 -13.64 -33.26 -2.35
CA ARG A 309 -14.72 -34.12 -1.85
C ARG A 309 -15.43 -33.49 -0.66
N GLU A 310 -14.67 -33.02 0.31
CA GLU A 310 -15.21 -32.34 1.49
C GLU A 310 -16.06 -31.12 1.11
N VAL A 311 -15.52 -30.23 0.27
CA VAL A 311 -16.24 -29.02 -0.19
C VAL A 311 -17.49 -29.38 -0.99
N THR A 312 -17.43 -30.44 -1.81
CA THR A 312 -18.61 -30.91 -2.57
C THR A 312 -19.73 -31.31 -1.62
N VAL A 313 -19.46 -32.14 -0.61
CA VAL A 313 -20.47 -32.58 0.37
C VAL A 313 -21.10 -31.40 1.10
N LEU A 314 -20.27 -30.46 1.58
CA LEU A 314 -20.75 -29.26 2.27
C LEU A 314 -21.62 -28.39 1.38
N ARG A 315 -21.19 -28.12 0.14
CA ARG A 315 -21.92 -27.27 -0.80
C ARG A 315 -23.21 -27.91 -1.31
N GLU A 316 -23.22 -29.20 -1.57
CA GLU A 316 -24.43 -29.93 -1.97
C GLU A 316 -25.51 -29.89 -0.89
N LYS A 317 -25.11 -30.05 0.38
CA LYS A 317 -26.02 -29.99 1.53
C LYS A 317 -26.70 -28.63 1.65
N THR A 318 -25.95 -27.55 1.44
CA THR A 318 -26.43 -26.17 1.67
C THR A 318 -27.10 -25.54 0.45
N PHE A 319 -26.58 -25.77 -0.76
CA PHE A 319 -27.01 -25.07 -1.98
C PHE A 319 -27.56 -26.01 -3.07
N GLY A 320 -27.52 -27.33 -2.84
CA GLY A 320 -27.94 -28.32 -3.81
C GLY A 320 -26.89 -28.63 -4.87
N GLN A 321 -27.16 -29.68 -5.65
CA GLN A 321 -26.25 -30.17 -6.69
C GLN A 321 -26.23 -29.30 -7.96
N ASP A 322 -27.27 -28.49 -8.16
CA ASP A 322 -27.46 -27.63 -9.33
C ASP A 322 -26.84 -26.24 -9.19
N ASP A 323 -26.37 -25.86 -7.99
CA ASP A 323 -25.66 -24.62 -7.79
C ASP A 323 -24.38 -24.57 -8.66
N GLY A 324 -24.21 -23.46 -9.40
CA GLY A 324 -23.10 -23.30 -10.34
C GLY A 324 -21.72 -23.41 -9.67
N TRP A 325 -21.62 -23.00 -8.40
CA TRP A 325 -20.38 -23.12 -7.65
C TRP A 325 -20.12 -24.57 -7.20
N THR A 326 -21.16 -25.30 -6.74
CA THR A 326 -21.08 -26.75 -6.50
C THR A 326 -20.62 -27.51 -7.74
N ARG A 327 -21.14 -27.16 -8.92
CA ARG A 327 -20.72 -27.74 -10.21
C ARG A 327 -19.24 -27.46 -10.51
N ASN A 328 -18.74 -26.26 -10.23
CA ASN A 328 -17.32 -25.92 -10.41
C ASN A 328 -16.40 -26.76 -9.51
N VAL A 329 -16.76 -26.96 -8.23
CA VAL A 329 -15.98 -27.81 -7.32
C VAL A 329 -15.98 -29.26 -7.78
N LYS A 330 -17.13 -29.79 -8.24
CA LYS A 330 -17.21 -31.14 -8.83
C LYS A 330 -16.36 -31.30 -10.08
N ASN A 331 -16.29 -30.26 -10.92
CA ASN A 331 -15.41 -30.26 -12.09
C ASN A 331 -13.93 -30.38 -11.70
N ASN A 332 -13.53 -29.65 -10.65
CA ASN A 332 -12.18 -29.75 -10.09
C ASN A 332 -11.92 -31.16 -9.55
N LEU A 333 -12.86 -31.74 -8.79
CA LEU A 333 -12.77 -33.11 -8.29
C LEU A 333 -12.62 -34.14 -9.43
N ALA A 334 -13.46 -34.08 -10.46
CA ALA A 334 -13.38 -34.99 -11.61
C ALA A 334 -12.03 -34.85 -12.34
N THR A 335 -11.51 -33.63 -12.46
CA THR A 335 -10.20 -33.37 -13.06
C THR A 335 -9.07 -34.01 -12.25
N VAL A 336 -9.11 -33.89 -10.93
CA VAL A 336 -8.13 -34.52 -10.04
C VAL A 336 -8.19 -36.05 -10.14
N LEU A 337 -9.39 -36.63 -10.09
CA LEU A 337 -9.60 -38.07 -10.22
C LEU A 337 -9.08 -38.63 -11.55
N ARG A 338 -9.30 -37.90 -12.65
CA ARG A 338 -8.77 -38.26 -13.97
C ARG A 338 -7.23 -38.29 -13.99
N LEU A 339 -6.57 -37.37 -13.29
CA LEU A 339 -5.09 -37.34 -13.20
C LEU A 339 -4.53 -38.41 -12.26
N GLN A 340 -5.38 -39.06 -11.47
CA GLN A 340 -5.03 -40.21 -10.61
C GLN A 340 -5.50 -41.54 -11.23
N ASP A 341 -5.80 -41.57 -12.53
CA ASP A 341 -6.26 -42.75 -13.27
C ASP A 341 -7.63 -43.34 -12.84
N TYR A 342 -8.43 -42.62 -12.06
CA TYR A 342 -9.80 -42.99 -11.71
C TYR A 342 -10.81 -42.54 -12.79
N PHE A 343 -10.56 -42.95 -14.04
CA PHE A 343 -11.33 -42.50 -15.22
C PHE A 343 -12.83 -42.78 -15.12
N GLU A 344 -13.21 -43.97 -14.67
CA GLU A 344 -14.61 -44.38 -14.52
C GLU A 344 -15.40 -43.50 -13.55
N VAL A 345 -14.76 -43.06 -12.47
CA VAL A 345 -15.39 -42.17 -11.47
C VAL A 345 -15.45 -40.75 -12.00
N ALA A 346 -14.38 -40.26 -12.63
CA ALA A 346 -14.35 -38.94 -13.24
C ALA A 346 -15.41 -38.81 -14.36
N GLU A 347 -15.54 -39.81 -15.22
CA GLU A 347 -16.54 -39.83 -16.30
C GLU A 347 -17.97 -39.73 -15.75
N LYS A 348 -18.29 -40.49 -14.69
CA LYS A 348 -19.61 -40.41 -14.04
C LYS A 348 -19.93 -39.00 -13.55
N ILE A 349 -18.94 -38.31 -12.95
CA ILE A 349 -19.12 -36.93 -12.48
C ILE A 349 -19.33 -35.97 -13.66
N TYR A 350 -18.51 -36.08 -14.71
CA TYR A 350 -18.67 -35.25 -15.91
C TYR A 350 -20.03 -35.45 -16.60
N ARG A 351 -20.47 -36.70 -16.76
CA ARG A 351 -21.80 -37.01 -17.34
C ARG A 351 -22.92 -36.43 -16.49
N LEU A 352 -22.86 -36.59 -15.17
CA LEU A 352 -23.83 -35.99 -14.26
C LEU A 352 -23.90 -34.48 -14.45
N MET A 353 -22.75 -33.79 -14.50
CA MET A 353 -22.73 -32.33 -14.68
C MET A 353 -23.33 -31.88 -16.01
N ILE A 354 -23.07 -32.60 -17.11
CA ILE A 354 -23.66 -32.29 -18.43
C ILE A 354 -25.19 -32.39 -18.35
N THR A 355 -25.72 -33.48 -17.80
CA THR A 355 -27.17 -33.69 -17.66
C THR A 355 -27.83 -32.61 -16.77
N LEU A 356 -27.14 -32.12 -15.74
CA LEU A 356 -27.66 -31.01 -14.92
C LEU A 356 -27.65 -29.68 -15.69
N SER A 357 -26.60 -29.41 -16.49
CA SER A 357 -26.55 -28.19 -17.31
C SER A 357 -27.57 -28.17 -18.45
N GLU A 358 -27.94 -29.34 -19.00
CA GLU A 358 -28.95 -29.47 -20.05
C GLU A 358 -30.39 -29.22 -19.54
N LYS A 359 -30.63 -29.30 -18.23
CA LYS A 359 -31.95 -29.03 -17.62
C LYS A 359 -32.21 -27.54 -17.37
N ASP A 360 -31.16 -26.72 -17.38
CA ASP A 360 -31.24 -25.28 -17.09
C ASP A 360 -31.45 -24.42 -18.37
N PHE A 361 -31.41 -25.05 -19.54
CA PHE A 361 -31.75 -24.47 -20.86
C PHE A 361 -33.09 -25.01 -21.35
#